data_AF-A0LZR4-F1
#
_entry.id   AF-A0LZR4-F1
#
_cell.length_a   1.000
_cell.length_b   1.000
_cell.length_c   1.000
_cell.angle_alpha   90.00
_cell.angle_beta   90.00
_cell.angle_gamma   90.00
#
_symmetry.space_group_name_H-M   'P 1'
#
loop_
_entity.id
_entity.type
_entity.pdbx_description
1 polymer ?
#
loop_
_entity_poly.entity_id
_entity_poly.type
_entity_poly.pdbx_seq_one_letter_code
_entity_poly.pdbx_strand_id
1 'polypeptide(L)'
;MKLLKTEEIVNEIKKKKITAYQIASETDLSEVGINKILNGQVKKPRKSTIKILSNYLNSSDNEKNSTPKTDLIDKRFEEIVAFKVKEIIQSDINELNQEINQLQQKVDNLISINSKLLLEISLKNGK
;
A
#
# COMPACT_ATOMS: atom_id res chain seq x y z
N MET A 1 17.50 36.85 1.54
CA MET A 1 16.67 35.74 1.02
C MET A 1 16.15 36.12 -0.36
N LYS A 2 16.33 35.27 -1.38
CA LYS A 2 15.94 35.57 -2.77
C LYS A 2 14.46 35.24 -2.99
N LEU A 3 13.69 36.19 -3.51
CA LEU A 3 12.31 35.95 -3.94
C LEU A 3 12.32 35.27 -5.31
N LEU A 4 11.57 34.18 -5.43
CA LEU A 4 11.39 33.46 -6.69
C LEU A 4 10.30 34.12 -7.54
N LYS A 5 10.40 33.96 -8.86
CA LYS A 5 9.29 34.30 -9.77
C LYS A 5 8.18 33.24 -9.65
N THR A 6 6.96 33.60 -10.02
CA THR A 6 5.81 32.68 -9.98
C THR A 6 6.06 31.39 -10.75
N GLU A 7 6.67 31.46 -11.93
CA GLU A 7 7.02 30.29 -12.75
C GLU A 7 8.04 29.39 -12.06
N GLU A 8 9.06 29.99 -11.42
CA GLU A 8 10.09 29.26 -10.66
C GLU A 8 9.47 28.53 -9.46
N ILE A 9 8.53 29.17 -8.75
CA ILE A 9 7.78 28.57 -7.64
C ILE A 9 7.00 27.34 -8.11
N VAL A 10 6.26 27.45 -9.21
CA VAL A 10 5.47 26.32 -9.75
C VAL A 10 6.40 25.17 -10.18
N ASN A 11 7.53 25.48 -10.81
CA ASN A 11 8.49 24.48 -11.25
C ASN A 11 9.15 23.76 -10.06
N GLU A 12 9.55 24.50 -9.03
CA GLU A 12 10.14 23.91 -7.81
C GLU A 12 9.13 23.04 -7.04
N ILE A 13 7.86 23.47 -6.93
CA ILE A 13 6.80 22.66 -6.31
C ILE A 13 6.62 21.34 -7.07
N LYS A 14 6.58 21.38 -8.41
CA LYS A 14 6.47 20.18 -9.26
C LYS A 14 7.69 19.28 -9.12
N LYS A 15 8.90 19.85 -9.16
CA LYS A 15 10.17 19.12 -9.03
C LYS A 15 10.29 18.42 -7.68
N LYS A 16 9.90 19.09 -6.59
CA LYS A 16 9.89 18.55 -5.22
C LYS A 16 8.67 17.66 -4.94
N LYS A 17 7.75 17.47 -5.90
CA LYS A 17 6.49 16.71 -5.76
C LYS A 17 5.64 17.14 -4.55
N ILE A 18 5.64 18.43 -4.25
CA ILE A 18 4.90 18.99 -3.10
C ILE A 18 3.45 19.26 -3.53
N THR A 19 2.50 18.87 -2.69
CA THR A 19 1.07 19.08 -2.91
C THR A 19 0.61 20.45 -2.38
N ALA A 20 -0.48 20.98 -2.94
CA ALA A 20 -1.10 22.20 -2.42
C ALA A 20 -1.55 22.04 -0.96
N TYR A 21 -2.00 20.84 -0.58
CA TYR A 21 -2.36 20.48 0.79
C TYR A 21 -1.18 20.62 1.76
N GLN A 22 0.00 20.09 1.41
CA GLN A 22 1.18 20.19 2.27
C GLN A 22 1.57 21.64 2.51
N ILE A 23 1.57 22.47 1.46
CA ILE A 23 1.89 23.90 1.56
C ILE A 23 0.85 24.61 2.44
N ALA A 24 -0.43 24.30 2.26
CA ALA A 24 -1.51 24.89 3.05
C ALA A 24 -1.46 24.47 4.53
N SER A 25 -0.95 23.28 4.83
CA SER A 25 -0.85 22.78 6.21
C SER A 25 0.29 23.43 7.01
N GLU A 26 1.25 24.04 6.32
CA GLU A 26 2.47 24.62 6.89
C GLU A 26 2.59 26.14 6.69
N THR A 27 1.60 26.76 6.05
CA THR A 27 1.57 28.21 5.77
C THR A 27 0.18 28.79 5.96
N ASP A 28 0.08 30.12 6.02
CA ASP A 28 -1.22 30.82 6.11
C ASP A 28 -1.97 30.91 4.77
N LEU A 29 -1.55 30.14 3.76
CA LEU A 29 -2.18 30.13 2.44
C LEU A 29 -3.25 29.03 2.38
N SER A 30 -4.39 29.33 1.75
CA SER A 30 -5.41 28.31 1.53
C SER A 30 -5.01 27.36 0.40
N GLU A 31 -5.35 26.08 0.54
CA GLU A 31 -5.13 25.06 -0.49
C GLU A 31 -5.76 25.45 -1.83
N VAL A 32 -6.98 25.99 -1.80
CA VAL A 32 -7.66 26.52 -3.00
C VAL A 32 -6.86 27.65 -3.64
N GLY A 33 -6.32 28.57 -2.84
CA GLY A 33 -5.49 29.67 -3.32
C GLY A 33 -4.20 29.19 -3.98
N ILE A 34 -3.55 28.17 -3.40
CA ILE A 34 -2.34 27.54 -3.94
C ILE A 34 -2.67 26.80 -5.24
N ASN A 35 -3.73 26.00 -5.28
CA ASN A 35 -4.16 25.28 -6.49
C ASN A 35 -4.43 26.23 -7.66
N LYS A 36 -5.03 27.39 -7.42
CA LYS A 36 -5.23 28.40 -8.48
C LYS A 36 -3.90 28.92 -9.03
N ILE A 37 -2.86 29.03 -8.21
CA ILE A 37 -1.51 29.42 -8.66
C ILE A 37 -0.87 28.29 -9.47
N LEU A 38 -0.90 27.06 -8.96
CA LEU A 38 -0.30 25.89 -9.61
C LEU A 38 -0.94 25.57 -10.98
N ASN A 39 -2.25 25.79 -11.08
CA ASN A 39 -3.01 25.60 -12.33
C ASN A 39 -2.94 26.80 -13.28
N GLY A 40 -2.14 27.83 -12.98
CA GLY A 40 -1.99 29.02 -13.82
C GLY A 40 -3.23 29.93 -13.89
N GLN A 41 -4.22 29.72 -13.02
CA GLN A 41 -5.44 30.54 -12.95
C GLN A 41 -5.15 31.92 -12.32
N VAL A 42 -4.04 32.06 -11.61
CA VAL A 42 -3.55 33.34 -11.08
C VAL A 42 -2.30 33.78 -11.83
N LYS A 43 -2.45 34.78 -12.71
CA LYS A 43 -1.32 35.33 -13.50
C LYS A 43 -0.33 36.13 -12.66
N LYS A 44 -0.79 36.80 -11.59
CA LYS A 44 0.03 37.66 -10.72
C LYS A 44 -0.40 37.53 -9.25
N PRO A 45 0.13 36.54 -8.51
CA PRO A 45 -0.14 36.42 -7.09
C PRO A 45 0.36 37.64 -6.30
N ARG A 46 -0.23 37.90 -5.13
CA ARG A 46 0.21 39.00 -4.27
C ARG A 46 1.67 38.79 -3.85
N LYS A 47 2.43 39.88 -3.67
CA LYS A 47 3.83 39.81 -3.21
C LYS A 47 3.97 39.05 -1.89
N SER A 48 3.01 39.18 -0.97
CA SER A 48 2.97 38.41 0.28
C SER A 48 2.89 36.90 0.03
N THR A 49 2.03 36.46 -0.89
CA THR A 49 1.91 35.05 -1.31
C THR A 49 3.21 34.53 -1.92
N ILE A 50 3.83 35.29 -2.84
CA ILE A 50 5.11 34.93 -3.44
C ILE A 50 6.21 34.80 -2.38
N LYS A 51 6.23 35.71 -1.39
CA LYS A 51 7.17 35.65 -0.27
C LYS A 51 6.96 34.41 0.57
N ILE A 52 5.72 34.09 0.96
CA ILE A 52 5.40 32.89 1.75
C ILE A 52 5.84 31.62 1.01
N LEU A 53 5.49 31.49 -0.27
CA LEU A 53 5.88 30.33 -1.09
C LEU A 53 7.40 30.25 -1.30
N SER A 54 8.08 31.38 -1.52
CA SER A 54 9.55 31.42 -1.62
C SER A 54 10.19 31.02 -0.29
N ASN A 55 9.67 31.50 0.85
CA ASN A 55 10.15 31.09 2.17
C ASN A 55 10.01 29.59 2.33
N TYR A 56 8.81 29.06 2.10
CA TYR A 56 8.51 27.64 2.22
C TYR A 56 9.48 26.78 1.39
N LEU A 57 9.70 27.16 0.12
CA LEU A 57 10.59 26.42 -0.78
C LEU A 57 12.07 26.55 -0.42
N ASN A 58 12.53 27.71 0.06
CA ASN A 58 13.92 27.92 0.48
C ASN A 58 14.22 27.36 1.87
N SER A 59 13.23 27.32 2.76
CA SER A 59 13.34 26.72 4.10
C SER A 59 13.45 25.20 4.04
N SER A 60 13.04 24.57 2.93
CA SER A 60 13.22 23.14 2.70
C SER A 60 14.65 22.74 2.29
N ASP A 61 15.54 23.69 1.99
CA ASP A 61 16.93 23.40 1.63
C ASP A 61 17.85 23.24 2.87
N ASN A 62 17.37 23.62 4.06
CA ASN A 62 18.05 23.39 5.33
C ASN A 62 17.14 22.53 6.23
N GLU A 63 17.48 21.25 6.34
CA GLU A 63 16.98 20.34 7.38
C GLU A 63 15.45 20.14 7.45
N LYS A 64 14.85 19.52 6.43
CA LYS A 64 13.82 18.50 6.68
C LYS A 64 13.92 17.39 5.65
N ASN A 65 14.65 16.34 6.02
CA ASN A 65 14.28 14.96 5.71
C ASN A 65 12.94 14.63 6.41
N SER A 66 11.90 15.45 6.24
CA SER A 66 10.55 15.01 6.47
C SER A 66 10.19 14.26 5.20
N THR A 67 10.50 12.96 5.23
CA THR A 67 9.72 12.01 4.46
C THR A 67 8.24 12.40 4.58
N PRO A 68 7.50 12.40 3.46
CA PRO A 68 6.11 12.77 3.50
C PRO A 68 5.42 11.93 4.60
N LYS A 69 4.51 12.54 5.35
CA LYS A 69 3.59 11.87 6.31
C LYS A 69 2.72 10.77 5.65
N THR A 70 3.07 10.31 4.47
CA THR A 70 2.59 9.10 3.80
C THR A 70 3.18 7.85 4.44
N ASP A 71 4.42 7.86 4.97
CA ASP A 71 5.07 6.64 5.50
C ASP A 71 4.33 5.98 6.68
N LEU A 72 3.59 6.76 7.49
CA LEU A 72 2.80 6.24 8.62
C LEU A 72 1.44 5.68 8.19
N ILE A 73 0.83 6.27 7.16
CA ILE A 73 -0.42 5.78 6.57
C ILE A 73 -0.11 4.52 5.75
N ASP A 74 1.00 4.51 5.03
CA ASP A 74 1.48 3.39 4.23
C ASP A 74 1.79 2.19 5.13
N LYS A 75 2.49 2.36 6.26
CA LYS A 75 2.75 1.24 7.20
C LYS A 75 1.48 0.62 7.79
N ARG A 76 0.52 1.44 8.26
CA ARG A 76 -0.75 0.91 8.78
C ARG A 76 -1.57 0.24 7.68
N PHE A 77 -1.54 0.78 6.47
CA PHE A 77 -2.21 0.18 5.33
C PHE A 77 -1.56 -1.15 4.92
N GLU A 78 -0.23 -1.21 4.87
CA GLU A 78 0.54 -2.42 4.63
C GLU A 78 0.26 -3.49 5.70
N GLU A 79 0.19 -3.12 6.98
CA GLU A 79 -0.17 -4.03 8.06
C GLU A 79 -1.60 -4.58 7.90
N ILE A 80 -2.57 -3.73 7.54
CA ILE A 80 -3.97 -4.15 7.31
C ILE A 80 -4.07 -5.06 6.09
N VAL A 81 -3.36 -4.73 5.00
CA VAL A 81 -3.34 -5.55 3.79
C VAL A 81 -2.67 -6.89 4.07
N ALA A 82 -1.52 -6.90 4.74
CA ALA A 82 -0.83 -8.13 5.14
C ALA A 82 -1.70 -9.00 6.05
N PHE A 83 -2.42 -8.40 6.99
CA PHE A 83 -3.36 -9.11 7.86
C PHE A 83 -4.49 -9.78 7.06
N LYS A 84 -5.16 -9.03 6.17
CA LYS A 84 -6.26 -9.57 5.35
C LYS A 84 -5.79 -10.65 4.38
N VAL A 85 -4.62 -10.45 3.76
CA VAL A 85 -4.01 -11.45 2.88
C VAL A 85 -3.71 -12.73 3.66
N LYS A 86 -3.19 -12.60 4.89
CA LYS A 86 -2.93 -13.74 5.76
C LYS A 86 -4.22 -14.49 6.14
N GLU A 87 -5.32 -13.79 6.43
CA GLU A 87 -6.61 -14.42 6.71
C GLU A 87 -7.15 -15.22 5.52
N ILE A 88 -7.08 -14.65 4.32
CA ILE A 88 -7.53 -15.31 3.08
C ILE A 88 -6.69 -16.58 2.85
N ILE A 89 -5.36 -16.44 2.86
CA ILE A 89 -4.44 -17.59 2.67
C ILE A 89 -4.70 -18.67 3.72
N GLN A 90 -4.95 -18.29 4.97
CA GLN A 90 -5.22 -19.25 6.03
C GLN A 90 -6.53 -20.03 5.80
N SER A 91 -7.55 -19.35 5.27
CA SER A 91 -8.82 -20.00 4.88
C SER A 91 -8.58 -21.05 3.79
N ASP A 92 -7.88 -20.67 2.71
CA ASP A 92 -7.61 -21.56 1.58
C ASP A 92 -6.78 -22.78 2.01
N ILE A 93 -5.77 -22.57 2.85
CA ILE A 93 -4.96 -23.66 3.43
C ILE A 93 -5.83 -24.63 4.23
N ASN A 94 -6.79 -24.11 5.02
CA ASN A 94 -7.66 -24.96 5.83
C ASN A 94 -8.59 -25.82 4.95
N GLU A 95 -9.13 -25.26 3.88
CA GLU A 95 -9.96 -25.99 2.92
C GLU A 95 -9.18 -27.11 2.22
N LEU A 96 -7.98 -26.79 1.72
CA LEU A 96 -7.08 -27.79 1.11
C LEU A 96 -6.72 -28.92 2.08
N ASN A 97 -6.43 -28.60 3.35
CA ASN A 97 -6.14 -29.61 4.36
C ASN A 97 -7.35 -30.51 4.64
N GLN A 98 -8.58 -29.98 4.60
CA GLN A 98 -9.78 -30.81 4.74
C GLN A 98 -9.92 -31.79 3.57
N GLU A 99 -9.68 -31.33 2.34
CA GLU A 99 -9.73 -32.20 1.16
C GLU A 99 -8.66 -33.30 1.20
N ILE A 100 -7.43 -32.95 1.58
CA ILE A 100 -6.32 -33.91 1.77
C ILE A 100 -6.73 -34.99 2.79
N ASN A 101 -7.29 -34.60 3.94
CA ASN A 101 -7.71 -35.55 4.98
C ASN A 101 -8.81 -36.50 4.47
N GLN A 102 -9.76 -36.00 3.68
CA GLN A 102 -10.81 -36.85 3.08
C GLN A 102 -10.23 -37.85 2.08
N LEU A 103 -9.25 -37.43 1.27
CA LEU A 103 -8.57 -38.30 0.31
C LEU A 103 -7.75 -39.38 1.03
N GLN A 104 -7.04 -39.03 2.10
CA GLN A 104 -6.30 -40.00 2.92
C GLN A 104 -7.22 -41.08 3.48
N GLN A 105 -8.37 -40.70 4.04
CA GLN A 105 -9.36 -41.68 4.52
C GLN A 105 -9.86 -42.62 3.40
N LYS A 106 -10.09 -42.09 2.19
CA LYS A 106 -10.49 -42.91 1.04
C LYS A 106 -9.39 -43.91 0.67
N VAL A 107 -8.12 -43.50 0.68
CA VAL A 107 -6.97 -44.38 0.42
C VAL A 107 -6.87 -45.48 1.47
N ASP A 108 -6.98 -45.15 2.76
CA ASP A 108 -6.92 -46.13 3.84
C ASP A 108 -8.04 -47.18 3.73
N ASN A 109 -9.24 -46.74 3.36
CA ASN A 109 -10.36 -47.64 3.11
C ASN A 109 -10.08 -48.61 1.94
N LEU A 110 -9.52 -48.11 0.84
CA LEU A 110 -9.16 -48.95 -0.30
C LEU A 110 -8.06 -49.96 0.04
N ILE A 111 -7.05 -49.55 0.82
CA ILE A 111 -6.00 -50.45 1.31
C ILE A 111 -6.63 -51.58 2.15
N SER A 112 -7.51 -51.23 3.08
CA SER A 112 -8.21 -52.21 3.94
C SER A 112 -9.04 -53.22 3.12
N ILE A 113 -9.77 -52.74 2.11
CA ILE A 113 -10.54 -53.59 1.19
C ILE A 113 -9.61 -54.55 0.44
N ASN A 114 -8.51 -54.03 -0.11
CA ASN A 114 -7.57 -54.84 -0.88
C ASN A 114 -6.91 -55.93 -0.02
N SER A 115 -6.53 -55.61 1.21
CA SER A 115 -5.98 -56.59 2.16
C SER A 115 -6.96 -57.73 2.46
N LYS A 116 -8.26 -57.43 2.61
CA LYS A 116 -9.30 -58.46 2.84
C LYS A 116 -9.47 -59.36 1.61
N LEU A 117 -9.52 -58.79 0.42
CA LEU A 117 -9.65 -59.55 -0.84
C LEU A 117 -8.47 -60.52 -1.04
N LEU A 118 -7.24 -60.08 -0.76
CA LEU A 118 -6.06 -60.93 -0.87
C LEU A 118 -6.12 -62.13 0.10
N LEU A 119 -6.61 -61.91 1.32
CA LEU A 119 -6.81 -63.00 2.30
C LEU A 119 -7.86 -64.01 1.80
N GLU A 120 -8.99 -63.53 1.28
CA GLU A 120 -10.05 -64.41 0.74
C GLU A 120 -9.56 -65.25 -0.44
N ILE A 121 -8.77 -64.66 -1.35
CA ILE A 121 -8.17 -65.39 -2.49
C ILE A 121 -7.21 -66.47 -1.98
N SER A 122 -6.35 -66.14 -1.01
CA SER A 122 -5.42 -67.11 -0.42
C SER A 122 -6.14 -68.29 0.24
N LEU A 123 -7.23 -68.04 0.96
CA LEU A 123 -8.04 -69.07 1.62
C LEU A 123 -8.80 -69.96 0.61
N LYS A 124 -9.20 -69.43 -0.55
CA LYS A 124 -9.88 -70.20 -1.61
C LYS A 124 -8.94 -71.09 -2.40
N ASN A 125 -7.69 -70.66 -2.60
CA ASN A 125 -6.71 -71.40 -3.40
C ASN A 125 -5.87 -72.42 -2.59
N GLY A 126 -5.98 -72.40 -1.26
CA GLY A 126 -5.28 -73.33 -0.36
C GLY A 126 -6.07 -74.59 0.03
N LYS A 127 -7.21 -74.85 -0.62
CA LYS A 127 -8.02 -76.08 -0.51
C LYS A 127 -8.01 -76.82 -1.84
#